data_AF-A0A841MPS0-F1
#
_entry.id   AF-A0A841MPS0-F1
#
_cell.length_a   1.000
_cell.length_b   1.000
_cell.length_c   1.000
_cell.angle_alpha   90.00
_cell.angle_beta   90.00
_cell.angle_gamma   90.00
#
_symmetry.space_group_name_H-M   'P 1'
#
loop_
_entity.id
_entity.type
_entity.pdbx_description
1 polymer ?
#
loop_
_entity_poly.entity_id
_entity_poly.type
_entity_poly.pdbx_seq_one_letter_code
_entity_poly.pdbx_strand_id
1 'polypeptide(L)'
;MLPISLIILGGILLIAGITMLLKTPKAESLSQVINAVKADGILTPKEEKLIREVAQNEGKNADVTIAQIRKELEESEEESESELIDVNQKAGLDFEKFIVQKFDKKYFAIRNWAGDKFVEGRYADTTTQPDIQLSLKLRGDSFPFAVECKWRSEPKGDFIRFANDEQLERYKAFERQENYPVFIALGIGGKPSSPAELYILPIEELNKPVLHKAGMGKYRKKVDSDFFFDQESNTLR
;
A
#
# COMPACT_ATOMS: atom_id res chain seq x y z
N MET A 1 -36.29 62.06 5.10
CA MET A 1 -37.23 60.96 5.45
C MET A 1 -36.51 59.61 5.36
N LEU A 2 -35.57 59.34 6.28
CA LEU A 2 -34.69 58.15 6.21
C LEU A 2 -34.39 57.42 7.55
N PRO A 3 -35.07 57.65 8.70
CA PRO A 3 -34.80 56.84 9.89
C PRO A 3 -35.78 55.66 10.10
N ILE A 4 -36.90 55.57 9.38
CA ILE A 4 -37.95 54.57 9.67
C ILE A 4 -37.66 53.19 9.04
N SER A 5 -37.02 53.14 7.86
CA SER A 5 -36.74 51.87 7.17
C SER A 5 -35.65 51.02 7.86
N LEU A 6 -34.72 51.61 8.60
CA LEU A 6 -33.65 50.86 9.28
C LEU A 6 -34.17 50.05 10.49
N ILE A 7 -35.21 50.56 11.16
CA ILE A 7 -35.79 49.93 12.36
C ILE A 7 -36.61 48.69 11.96
N ILE A 8 -37.31 48.74 10.84
CA ILE A 8 -38.12 47.61 10.34
C ILE A 8 -37.22 46.46 9.89
N LEU A 9 -36.10 46.74 9.23
CA LEU A 9 -35.15 45.72 8.77
C LEU A 9 -34.45 45.01 9.94
N GLY A 10 -34.12 45.76 11.00
CA GLY A 10 -33.54 45.21 12.24
C GLY A 10 -34.50 44.26 12.97
N GLY A 11 -35.80 44.57 12.99
CA GLY A 11 -36.82 43.70 13.60
C GLY A 11 -36.99 42.36 12.88
N ILE A 12 -36.96 42.37 11.53
CA ILE A 12 -37.10 41.15 10.71
C ILE A 12 -35.88 40.22 10.89
N LEU A 13 -34.67 40.76 10.95
CA LEU A 13 -33.45 39.99 11.19
C LEU A 13 -33.43 39.35 12.59
N LEU A 14 -33.99 40.04 13.59
CA LEU A 14 -34.05 39.53 14.97
C LEU A 14 -35.07 38.39 15.10
N ILE A 15 -36.22 38.49 14.40
CA ILE A 15 -37.21 37.40 14.33
C ILE A 15 -36.62 36.20 13.58
N ALA A 16 -35.95 36.41 12.44
CA ALA A 16 -35.29 35.34 11.70
C ALA A 16 -34.20 34.64 12.54
N GLY A 17 -33.40 35.42 13.28
CA GLY A 17 -32.39 34.90 14.21
C GLY A 17 -33.00 34.06 15.34
N ILE A 18 -34.10 34.50 15.94
CA ILE A 18 -34.82 33.74 16.97
C ILE A 18 -35.43 32.46 16.39
N THR A 19 -35.99 32.49 15.17
CA THR A 19 -36.51 31.28 14.51
C THR A 19 -35.42 30.27 14.14
N MET A 20 -34.20 30.72 13.85
CA MET A 20 -33.04 29.85 13.64
C MET A 20 -32.53 29.21 14.93
N LEU A 21 -32.59 29.95 16.05
CA LEU A 21 -32.21 29.46 17.39
C LEU A 21 -33.23 28.49 18.00
N LEU A 22 -34.49 28.50 17.55
CA LEU A 22 -35.55 27.60 17.99
C LEU A 22 -35.64 26.29 17.18
N LYS A 23 -34.73 26.07 16.23
CA LYS A 23 -34.70 24.82 15.45
C LYS A 23 -34.14 23.70 16.33
N THR A 24 -35.04 22.99 17.00
CA THR A 24 -34.71 21.77 17.75
C THR A 24 -34.03 20.75 16.84
N PRO A 25 -32.97 20.06 17.31
CA PRO A 25 -32.34 19.00 16.52
C PRO A 25 -33.37 17.92 16.23
N LYS A 26 -33.50 17.56 14.96
CA LYS A 26 -34.38 16.47 14.52
C LYS A 26 -33.87 15.18 15.16
N ALA A 27 -34.73 14.45 15.88
CA ALA A 27 -34.37 13.15 16.43
C ALA A 27 -33.87 12.25 15.29
N GLU A 28 -32.63 11.77 15.41
CA GLU A 28 -32.04 10.87 14.43
C GLU A 28 -32.71 9.50 14.52
N SER A 29 -33.08 8.93 13.37
CA SER A 29 -33.62 7.57 13.32
C SER A 29 -32.50 6.54 13.44
N LEU A 30 -32.80 5.36 13.96
CA LEU A 30 -31.83 4.27 14.14
C LEU A 30 -31.10 3.95 12.84
N SER A 31 -31.82 3.96 11.71
CA SER A 31 -31.25 3.70 10.39
C SER A 31 -30.18 4.72 9.98
N GLN A 32 -30.33 5.99 10.36
CA GLN A 32 -29.37 7.04 10.05
C GLN A 32 -28.10 6.89 10.90
N VAL A 33 -28.26 6.56 12.18
CA VAL A 33 -27.14 6.29 13.08
C VAL A 33 -26.35 5.06 12.61
N ILE A 34 -27.05 3.99 12.20
CA ILE A 34 -26.41 2.78 11.66
C ILE A 34 -25.62 3.08 10.38
N ASN A 35 -26.21 3.82 9.45
CA ASN A 35 -25.54 4.16 8.20
C ASN A 35 -24.30 5.05 8.43
N ALA A 36 -24.34 5.94 9.42
CA ALA A 36 -23.19 6.74 9.81
C ALA A 36 -22.05 5.88 10.38
N VAL A 37 -22.37 4.95 11.28
CA VAL A 37 -21.39 4.00 11.85
C VAL A 37 -20.79 3.11 10.76
N LYS A 38 -21.59 2.61 9.83
CA LYS A 38 -21.10 1.83 8.69
C LYS A 38 -20.18 2.63 7.77
N ALA A 39 -20.45 3.92 7.59
CA ALA A 39 -19.61 4.79 6.79
C ALA A 39 -18.27 5.14 7.49
N ASP A 40 -18.27 5.22 8.82
CA ASP A 40 -17.07 5.43 9.63
C ASP A 40 -16.23 4.14 9.79
N GLY A 41 -16.85 2.98 9.59
CA GLY A 41 -16.20 1.66 9.64
C GLY A 41 -15.85 1.19 11.05
N ILE A 42 -16.12 1.99 12.09
CA ILE A 42 -15.77 1.70 13.47
C ILE A 42 -17.00 1.96 14.35
N LEU A 43 -17.32 1.02 15.25
CA LEU A 43 -18.35 1.22 16.28
C LEU A 43 -17.72 1.64 17.61
N THR A 44 -17.81 2.93 17.94
CA THR A 44 -17.26 3.47 19.20
C THR A 44 -18.21 3.31 20.39
N PRO A 45 -17.73 3.38 21.65
CA PRO A 45 -18.58 3.33 22.84
C PRO A 45 -19.65 4.44 22.90
N LYS A 46 -19.38 5.61 22.29
CA LYS A 46 -20.34 6.72 22.24
C LYS A 46 -21.49 6.41 21.28
N GLU A 47 -21.18 5.85 20.11
CA GLU A 47 -22.16 5.44 19.11
C GLU A 47 -22.96 4.23 19.58
N GLU A 48 -22.32 3.28 20.29
CA GLU A 48 -23.03 2.17 20.91
C GLU A 48 -24.08 2.68 21.91
N LYS A 49 -23.73 3.66 22.75
CA LYS A 49 -24.67 4.28 23.68
C LYS A 49 -25.83 4.97 22.95
N LEU A 50 -25.54 5.70 21.87
CA LEU A 50 -26.55 6.36 21.05
C LEU A 50 -27.49 5.35 20.38
N ILE A 51 -26.93 4.27 19.81
CA ILE A 51 -27.70 3.17 19.20
C ILE A 51 -28.61 2.51 20.23
N ARG A 52 -28.15 2.29 21.48
CA ARG A 52 -28.98 1.75 22.56
C ARG A 52 -30.17 2.65 22.88
N GLU A 53 -29.92 3.95 22.98
CA GLU A 53 -30.95 4.95 23.29
C GLU A 53 -31.99 5.05 22.16
N VAL A 54 -31.54 5.15 20.91
CA VAL A 54 -32.42 5.26 19.74
C VAL A 54 -33.16 3.95 19.47
N ALA A 55 -32.52 2.78 19.63
CA ALA A 55 -33.17 1.48 19.47
C ALA A 55 -34.26 1.26 20.53
N GLN A 56 -34.03 1.65 21.79
CA GLN A 56 -35.05 1.59 22.83
C GLN A 56 -36.25 2.50 22.53
N ASN A 57 -35.98 3.73 22.06
CA ASN A 57 -37.03 4.68 21.67
C ASN A 57 -37.84 4.19 20.46
N GLU A 58 -37.24 3.40 19.56
CA GLU A 58 -37.92 2.77 18.42
C GLU A 58 -38.51 1.38 18.75
N GLY A 59 -38.44 0.91 20.00
CA GLY A 59 -38.96 -0.40 20.41
C GLY A 59 -38.20 -1.61 19.85
N LYS A 60 -36.94 -1.42 19.44
CA LYS A 60 -36.07 -2.46 18.88
C LYS A 60 -35.10 -3.00 19.94
N ASN A 61 -34.68 -4.24 19.76
CA ASN A 61 -33.67 -4.85 20.63
C ASN A 61 -32.28 -4.29 20.29
N ALA A 62 -31.76 -3.47 21.19
CA ALA A 62 -30.47 -2.81 21.04
C ALA A 62 -29.30 -3.80 20.94
N ASP A 63 -29.33 -4.88 21.73
CA ASP A 63 -28.24 -5.86 21.76
C ASP A 63 -28.13 -6.63 20.44
N VAL A 64 -29.27 -7.03 19.87
CA VAL A 64 -29.33 -7.70 18.56
C VAL A 64 -28.83 -6.76 17.46
N THR A 65 -29.23 -5.48 17.52
CA THR A 65 -28.82 -4.47 16.54
C THR A 65 -27.31 -4.23 16.58
N ILE A 66 -26.73 -4.11 17.78
CA ILE A 66 -25.29 -3.91 17.96
C ILE A 66 -24.51 -5.15 17.51
N ALA A 67 -24.99 -6.36 17.85
CA ALA A 67 -24.35 -7.60 17.41
C ALA A 67 -24.33 -7.72 15.87
N GLN A 68 -25.42 -7.33 15.21
CA GLN A 68 -25.48 -7.34 13.75
C GLN A 68 -24.52 -6.32 13.11
N ILE A 69 -24.45 -5.09 13.66
CA ILE A 69 -23.51 -4.07 13.16
C ILE A 69 -22.07 -4.54 13.32
N ARG A 70 -21.70 -5.09 14.49
CA ARG A 70 -20.34 -5.61 14.72
C ARG A 70 -19.98 -6.70 13.73
N LYS A 71 -20.88 -7.65 13.53
CA LYS A 71 -20.69 -8.73 12.55
C LYS A 71 -20.51 -8.20 11.12
N GLU A 72 -21.35 -7.26 10.70
CA GLU A 72 -21.25 -6.66 9.36
C GLU A 72 -19.98 -5.81 9.18
N LEU A 73 -19.51 -5.14 10.24
CA LEU A 73 -18.23 -4.41 10.23
C LEU A 73 -17.04 -5.39 10.12
N GLU A 74 -17.03 -6.46 10.91
CA GLU A 74 -16.01 -7.53 10.85
C GLU A 74 -15.97 -8.20 9.47
N GLU A 75 -17.13 -8.59 8.90
CA GLU A 75 -17.21 -9.16 7.55
C GLU A 75 -16.69 -8.17 6.48
N SER A 76 -16.97 -6.87 6.63
CA SER A 76 -16.48 -5.83 5.70
C SER A 76 -14.99 -5.55 5.82
N GLU A 77 -14.42 -5.61 7.03
CA GLU A 77 -12.98 -5.49 7.28
C GLU A 77 -12.25 -6.69 6.66
N GLU A 78 -12.73 -7.92 6.88
CA GLU A 78 -12.18 -9.14 6.29
C GLU A 78 -12.21 -9.13 4.75
N GLU A 79 -13.33 -8.71 4.15
CA GLU A 79 -13.43 -8.52 2.70
C GLU A 79 -12.43 -7.48 2.21
N SER A 80 -12.32 -6.33 2.89
CA SER A 80 -11.38 -5.26 2.50
C SER A 80 -9.91 -5.69 2.63
N GLU A 81 -9.55 -6.41 3.69
CA GLU A 81 -8.18 -6.89 3.90
C GLU A 81 -7.82 -7.96 2.87
N SER A 82 -8.71 -8.92 2.61
CA SER A 82 -8.49 -9.97 1.60
C SER A 82 -8.35 -9.40 0.19
N GLU A 83 -9.18 -8.41 -0.18
CA GLU A 83 -9.06 -7.69 -1.44
C GLU A 83 -7.75 -6.88 -1.51
N LEU A 84 -7.36 -6.18 -0.44
CA LEU A 84 -6.11 -5.44 -0.38
C LEU A 84 -4.88 -6.37 -0.49
N ILE A 85 -4.95 -7.56 0.11
CA ILE A 85 -3.90 -8.58 -0.01
C ILE A 85 -3.80 -9.08 -1.46
N ASP A 86 -4.91 -9.44 -2.10
CA ASP A 86 -4.93 -9.91 -3.50
C ASP A 86 -4.44 -8.82 -4.46
N VAL A 87 -4.86 -7.57 -4.26
CA VAL A 87 -4.40 -6.42 -5.05
C VAL A 87 -2.89 -6.20 -4.90
N ASN A 88 -2.35 -6.28 -3.69
CA ASN A 88 -0.92 -6.11 -3.45
C ASN A 88 -0.09 -7.27 -4.02
N GLN A 89 -0.56 -8.51 -3.88
CA GLN A 89 0.09 -9.69 -4.47
C GLN A 89 0.11 -9.59 -6.00
N LYS A 90 -1.03 -9.21 -6.61
CA LYS A 90 -1.12 -8.96 -8.04
C LYS A 90 -0.16 -7.86 -8.50
N ALA A 91 -0.07 -6.76 -7.75
CA ALA A 91 0.82 -5.67 -8.08
C ALA A 91 2.30 -6.09 -8.01
N GLY A 92 2.69 -6.86 -7.00
CA GLY A 92 4.04 -7.44 -6.90
C GLY A 92 4.39 -8.29 -8.11
N LEU A 93 3.53 -9.27 -8.42
CA LEU A 93 3.72 -10.17 -9.55
C LEU A 93 3.77 -9.45 -10.91
N ASP A 94 2.94 -8.43 -11.11
CA ASP A 94 2.94 -7.66 -12.35
C ASP A 94 4.22 -6.82 -12.50
N PHE A 95 4.79 -6.33 -11.40
CA PHE A 95 6.10 -5.67 -11.42
C PHE A 95 7.25 -6.66 -11.67
N GLU A 96 7.23 -7.84 -11.05
CA GLU A 96 8.22 -8.90 -11.32
C GLU A 96 8.25 -9.27 -12.80
N LYS A 97 7.07 -9.49 -13.41
CA LYS A 97 6.95 -9.76 -14.86
C LYS A 97 7.56 -8.63 -15.69
N PHE A 98 7.31 -7.37 -15.30
CA PHE A 98 7.90 -6.21 -15.97
C PHE A 98 9.43 -6.23 -15.89
N ILE A 99 10.01 -6.57 -14.73
CA ILE A 99 11.46 -6.68 -14.54
C ILE A 99 12.05 -7.84 -15.34
N VAL A 100 11.43 -9.02 -15.33
CA VAL A 100 11.88 -10.18 -16.13
C VAL A 100 11.98 -9.83 -17.61
N GLN A 101 11.02 -9.06 -18.14
CA GLN A 101 11.01 -8.65 -19.55
C GLN A 101 12.16 -7.70 -19.94
N LYS A 102 12.87 -7.10 -18.98
CA LYS A 102 14.05 -6.25 -19.25
C LYS A 102 15.31 -7.05 -19.55
N PHE A 103 15.31 -8.35 -19.32
CA PHE A 103 16.44 -9.22 -19.61
C PHE A 103 16.25 -9.94 -20.94
N ASP A 104 17.16 -9.74 -21.89
CA ASP A 104 17.12 -10.46 -23.17
C ASP A 104 17.35 -11.95 -22.93
N LYS A 105 16.32 -12.76 -23.20
CA LYS A 105 16.32 -14.23 -23.08
C LYS A 105 17.44 -14.93 -23.85
N LYS A 106 18.07 -14.27 -24.84
CA LYS A 106 19.24 -14.80 -25.54
C LYS A 106 20.47 -14.90 -24.63
N TYR A 107 20.59 -13.95 -23.70
CA TYR A 107 21.76 -13.80 -22.84
C TYR A 107 21.47 -14.17 -21.38
N PHE A 108 20.23 -14.05 -20.93
CA PHE A 108 19.85 -14.29 -19.54
C PHE A 108 18.99 -15.54 -19.39
N ALA A 109 19.37 -16.39 -18.44
CA ALA A 109 18.59 -17.53 -18.01
C ALA A 109 18.04 -17.29 -16.60
N ILE A 110 16.74 -17.52 -16.40
CA ILE A 110 16.12 -17.51 -15.08
C ILE A 110 16.49 -18.82 -14.37
N ARG A 111 17.16 -18.72 -13.22
CA ARG A 111 17.53 -19.85 -12.36
C ARG A 111 16.44 -20.17 -11.35
N ASN A 112 15.86 -19.13 -10.77
CA ASN A 112 14.74 -19.20 -9.85
C ASN A 112 13.85 -17.99 -10.05
N TRP A 113 12.55 -18.19 -9.89
CA TRP A 113 11.57 -17.12 -9.76
C TRP A 113 10.73 -17.49 -8.55
N ALA A 114 11.13 -16.95 -7.41
CA ALA A 114 10.47 -17.20 -6.15
C ALA A 114 9.06 -16.60 -6.19
N GLY A 115 8.15 -17.24 -5.49
CA GLY A 115 6.84 -16.69 -5.18
C GLY A 115 6.49 -17.06 -3.75
N ASP A 116 5.61 -16.28 -3.16
CA ASP A 116 5.12 -16.51 -1.80
C ASP A 116 4.27 -17.80 -1.78
N LYS A 117 4.95 -18.94 -1.54
CA LYS A 117 4.31 -20.24 -1.34
C LYS A 117 4.18 -20.49 0.14
N PHE A 118 2.96 -20.31 0.64
CA PHE A 118 2.61 -20.47 2.04
C PHE A 118 1.36 -21.33 2.22
N VAL A 119 1.39 -22.24 3.20
CA VAL A 119 0.24 -23.02 3.68
C VAL A 119 0.37 -23.17 5.19
N GLU A 120 -0.66 -22.80 5.94
CA GLU A 120 -0.80 -23.09 7.39
C GLU A 120 0.43 -22.75 8.25
N GLY A 121 1.00 -21.55 8.09
CA GLY A 121 2.17 -21.13 8.89
C GLY A 121 3.52 -21.56 8.32
N ARG A 122 3.54 -22.37 7.24
CA ARG A 122 4.75 -22.89 6.62
C ARG A 122 5.09 -22.09 5.37
N TYR A 123 6.30 -21.53 5.36
CA TYR A 123 6.87 -20.83 4.22
C TYR A 123 7.88 -21.74 3.54
N ALA A 124 7.94 -21.72 2.21
CA ALA A 124 9.09 -22.27 1.50
C ALA A 124 10.34 -21.44 1.84
N ASP A 125 11.51 -22.06 1.97
CA ASP A 125 12.78 -21.34 2.21
C ASP A 125 13.04 -20.25 1.15
N THR A 126 12.60 -20.50 -0.08
CA THR A 126 12.68 -19.55 -1.20
C THR A 126 11.90 -18.26 -0.97
N THR A 127 10.91 -18.25 -0.08
CA THR A 127 10.13 -17.04 0.29
C THR A 127 11.00 -15.98 0.94
N THR A 128 12.16 -16.37 1.48
CA THR A 128 13.09 -15.44 2.12
C THR A 128 14.22 -14.95 1.21
N GLN A 129 14.32 -15.52 0.01
CA GLN A 129 15.33 -15.21 -0.99
C GLN A 129 14.86 -14.09 -1.92
N PRO A 130 15.75 -13.45 -2.70
CA PRO A 130 15.32 -12.48 -3.69
C PRO A 130 14.35 -13.06 -4.72
N ASP A 131 13.37 -12.26 -5.14
CA ASP A 131 12.27 -12.68 -6.03
C ASP A 131 12.76 -13.40 -7.32
N ILE A 132 13.82 -12.89 -7.95
CA ILE A 132 14.32 -13.42 -9.22
C ILE A 132 15.81 -13.72 -9.12
N GLN A 133 16.23 -14.94 -9.45
CA GLN A 133 17.64 -15.31 -9.62
C GLN A 133 17.91 -15.58 -11.10
N LEU A 134 18.93 -14.94 -11.64
CA LEU A 134 19.27 -14.98 -13.06
C LEU A 134 20.71 -15.45 -13.26
N SER A 135 21.06 -15.74 -14.51
CA SER A 135 22.45 -15.85 -14.93
C SER A 135 22.63 -15.29 -16.33
N LEU A 136 23.61 -14.40 -16.45
CA LEU A 136 24.16 -14.00 -17.74
C LEU A 136 24.97 -15.16 -18.31
N LYS A 137 24.72 -15.51 -19.57
CA LYS A 137 25.38 -16.57 -20.33
C LYS A 137 26.22 -15.94 -21.43
N LEU A 138 27.54 -16.00 -21.28
CA LEU A 138 28.48 -15.50 -22.28
C LEU A 138 29.55 -16.54 -22.56
N ARG A 139 29.70 -16.92 -23.84
CA ARG A 139 30.81 -17.77 -24.32
C ARG A 139 31.00 -19.10 -23.56
N GLY A 140 29.92 -19.63 -22.98
CA GLY A 140 29.93 -20.87 -22.19
C GLY A 140 30.00 -20.64 -20.68
N ASP A 141 30.36 -19.44 -20.24
CA ASP A 141 30.39 -19.06 -18.84
C ASP A 141 29.01 -18.62 -18.34
N SER A 142 28.82 -18.73 -17.02
CA SER A 142 27.58 -18.39 -16.32
C SER A 142 27.88 -17.46 -15.16
N PHE A 143 27.33 -16.25 -15.21
CA PHE A 143 27.50 -15.23 -14.18
C PHE A 143 26.18 -15.02 -13.46
N PRO A 144 25.98 -15.64 -12.28
CA PRO A 144 24.75 -15.49 -11.54
C PRO A 144 24.63 -14.12 -10.88
N PHE A 145 23.38 -13.70 -10.66
CA PHE A 145 23.01 -12.56 -9.84
C PHE A 145 21.53 -12.70 -9.44
N ALA A 146 21.06 -11.91 -8.49
CA ALA A 146 19.65 -11.89 -8.11
C ALA A 146 19.07 -10.49 -8.02
N VAL A 147 17.74 -10.40 -8.15
CA VAL A 147 16.97 -9.16 -8.16
C VAL A 147 15.74 -9.34 -7.27
N GLU A 148 15.66 -8.53 -6.23
CA GLU A 148 14.46 -8.32 -5.44
C GLU A 148 13.59 -7.24 -6.10
N CYS A 149 12.30 -7.51 -6.27
CA CYS A 149 11.35 -6.62 -6.91
C CYS A 149 10.50 -5.89 -5.87
N LYS A 150 10.51 -4.55 -5.91
CA LYS A 150 9.66 -3.72 -5.06
C LYS A 150 9.02 -2.61 -5.87
N TRP A 151 7.70 -2.59 -5.91
CA TRP A 151 6.93 -1.48 -6.46
C TRP A 151 6.26 -0.66 -5.36
N ARG A 152 6.18 0.66 -5.57
CA ARG A 152 5.49 1.62 -4.69
C ARG A 152 4.63 2.53 -5.54
N SER A 153 3.31 2.53 -5.32
CA SER A 153 2.35 3.37 -6.04
C SER A 153 2.70 4.85 -5.91
N GLU A 154 2.70 5.39 -4.69
CA GLU A 154 3.01 6.81 -4.44
C GLU A 154 3.63 6.99 -3.05
N PRO A 155 4.96 6.91 -2.92
CA PRO A 155 5.60 7.08 -1.63
C PRO A 155 5.51 8.53 -1.15
N LYS A 156 4.82 8.71 0.00
CA LYS A 156 4.68 10.00 0.70
C LYS A 156 5.96 10.37 1.43
N GLY A 157 6.29 11.67 1.44
CA GLY A 157 7.48 12.21 2.11
C GLY A 157 8.77 12.04 1.31
N ASP A 158 9.91 12.32 1.95
CA ASP A 158 11.23 12.37 1.28
C ASP A 158 11.98 11.03 1.29
N PHE A 159 11.45 10.03 1.99
CA PHE A 159 12.10 8.74 2.19
C PHE A 159 11.31 7.60 1.54
N ILE A 160 12.00 6.75 0.79
CA ILE A 160 11.43 5.57 0.14
C ILE A 160 11.89 4.31 0.87
N ARG A 161 10.94 3.61 1.50
CA ARG A 161 11.19 2.31 2.12
C ARG A 161 10.97 1.20 1.09
N PHE A 162 12.02 0.42 0.82
CA PHE A 162 11.96 -0.73 -0.08
C PHE A 162 11.93 -2.08 0.68
N ALA A 163 12.36 -2.11 1.93
CA ALA A 163 12.35 -3.31 2.77
C ALA A 163 12.05 -2.97 4.25
N ASN A 164 11.89 -3.99 5.10
CA ASN A 164 12.16 -3.88 6.53
C ASN A 164 13.63 -4.28 6.83
N ASP A 165 14.08 -4.09 8.07
CA ASP A 165 15.48 -4.36 8.45
C ASP A 165 15.83 -5.85 8.30
N GLU A 166 14.90 -6.73 8.66
CA GLU A 166 15.09 -8.19 8.55
C GLU A 166 15.24 -8.62 7.09
N GLN A 167 14.39 -8.13 6.18
CA GLN A 167 14.46 -8.35 4.74
C GLN A 167 15.81 -7.93 4.18
N LEU A 168 16.28 -6.71 4.51
CA LEU A 168 17.58 -6.23 4.05
C LEU A 168 18.72 -7.15 4.50
N GLU A 169 18.72 -7.57 5.77
CA GLU A 169 19.74 -8.49 6.28
C GLU A 169 19.65 -9.88 5.65
N ARG A 170 18.46 -10.38 5.34
CA ARG A 170 18.29 -11.64 4.59
C ARG A 170 18.88 -11.55 3.19
N TYR A 171 18.64 -10.46 2.44
CA TYR A 171 19.24 -10.29 1.12
C TYR A 171 20.76 -10.20 1.17
N LYS A 172 21.33 -9.51 2.17
CA LYS A 172 22.78 -9.49 2.39
C LYS A 172 23.35 -10.84 2.81
N ALA A 173 22.62 -11.59 3.63
CA ALA A 173 23.00 -12.95 4.00
C ALA A 173 23.01 -13.86 2.77
N PHE A 174 21.99 -13.76 1.92
CA PHE A 174 21.89 -14.48 0.67
C PHE A 174 23.06 -14.15 -0.28
N GLU A 175 23.36 -12.87 -0.50
CA GLU A 175 24.51 -12.44 -1.33
C GLU A 175 25.83 -13.08 -0.85
N ARG A 176 26.08 -13.08 0.46
CA ARG A 176 27.29 -13.68 1.05
C ARG A 176 27.31 -15.20 0.95
N GLN A 177 26.17 -15.86 1.13
CA GLN A 177 26.07 -17.33 1.11
C GLN A 177 26.23 -17.88 -0.31
N GLU A 178 25.59 -17.22 -1.27
CA GLU A 178 25.56 -17.65 -2.67
C GLU A 178 26.75 -17.12 -3.49
N ASN A 179 27.44 -16.10 -2.97
CA ASN A 179 28.61 -15.47 -3.58
C ASN A 179 28.32 -14.92 -5.00
N TYR A 180 27.21 -14.21 -5.16
CA TYR A 180 26.91 -13.43 -6.36
C TYR A 180 26.05 -12.20 -6.05
N PRO A 181 26.14 -11.12 -6.86
CA PRO A 181 25.58 -9.82 -6.51
C PRO A 181 24.05 -9.84 -6.44
N VAL A 182 23.51 -9.07 -5.51
CA VAL A 182 22.06 -8.89 -5.33
C VAL A 182 21.69 -7.42 -5.55
N PHE A 183 20.61 -7.21 -6.29
CA PHE A 183 20.05 -5.90 -6.58
C PHE A 183 18.61 -5.79 -6.10
N ILE A 184 18.17 -4.58 -5.78
CA ILE A 184 16.76 -4.25 -5.66
C ILE A 184 16.35 -3.50 -6.93
N ALA A 185 15.37 -4.02 -7.65
CA ALA A 185 14.64 -3.27 -8.66
C ALA A 185 13.47 -2.55 -7.96
N LEU A 186 13.52 -1.22 -7.95
CA LEU A 186 12.54 -0.37 -7.29
C LEU A 186 11.75 0.45 -8.32
N GLY A 187 10.49 0.10 -8.49
CA GLY A 187 9.52 0.85 -9.30
C GLY A 187 8.75 1.84 -8.44
N ILE A 188 8.59 3.07 -8.90
CA ILE A 188 7.83 4.12 -8.21
C ILE A 188 6.81 4.73 -9.19
N GLY A 189 5.57 4.94 -8.74
CA GLY A 189 4.54 5.56 -9.56
C GLY A 189 3.99 4.65 -10.64
N GLY A 190 3.03 5.19 -11.41
CA GLY A 190 2.48 4.53 -12.59
C GLY A 190 1.75 3.24 -12.27
N LYS A 191 1.87 2.25 -13.15
CA LYS A 191 1.36 0.89 -12.92
C LYS A 191 2.53 -0.04 -12.59
N PRO A 192 2.33 -1.15 -11.86
CA PRO A 192 3.41 -2.11 -11.62
C PRO A 192 4.03 -2.63 -12.92
N SER A 193 3.21 -2.85 -13.96
CA SER A 193 3.68 -3.26 -15.29
C SER A 193 4.30 -2.14 -16.14
N SER A 194 4.27 -0.90 -15.66
CA SER A 194 4.78 0.30 -16.34
C SER A 194 5.01 1.41 -15.31
N PRO A 195 6.03 1.27 -14.45
CA PRO A 195 6.27 2.23 -13.38
C PRO A 195 6.68 3.59 -13.97
N ALA A 196 6.36 4.68 -13.28
CA ALA A 196 6.76 6.02 -13.74
C ALA A 196 8.28 6.22 -13.63
N GLU A 197 8.88 5.62 -12.60
CA GLU A 197 10.32 5.68 -12.35
C GLU A 197 10.86 4.29 -11.97
N LEU A 198 12.10 4.01 -12.37
CA LEU A 198 12.77 2.74 -12.11
C LEU A 198 14.18 3.00 -11.58
N TYR A 199 14.57 2.24 -10.55
CA TYR A 199 15.86 2.33 -9.90
C TYR A 199 16.44 0.93 -9.68
N ILE A 200 17.76 0.80 -9.79
CA ILE A 200 18.50 -0.43 -9.52
C ILE A 200 19.50 -0.17 -8.41
N LEU A 201 19.28 -0.80 -7.26
CA LEU A 201 20.06 -0.56 -6.05
C LEU A 201 20.90 -1.79 -5.72
N PRO A 202 22.24 -1.73 -5.81
CA PRO A 202 23.11 -2.82 -5.36
C PRO A 202 23.00 -2.98 -3.84
N ILE A 203 22.75 -4.19 -3.34
CA ILE A 203 22.51 -4.42 -1.90
C ILE A 203 23.73 -4.04 -1.06
N GLU A 204 24.93 -4.19 -1.61
CA GLU A 204 26.20 -3.83 -0.98
C GLU A 204 26.32 -2.34 -0.65
N GLU A 205 25.63 -1.46 -1.40
CA GLU A 205 25.61 -0.02 -1.15
C GLU A 205 24.54 0.39 -0.10
N LEU A 206 23.70 -0.55 0.36
CA LEU A 206 22.52 -0.26 1.18
C LEU A 206 22.77 -0.56 2.67
N ASN A 207 22.92 0.50 3.46
CA ASN A 207 23.09 0.40 4.91
C ASN A 207 21.77 0.45 5.70
N LYS A 208 20.68 0.91 5.07
CA LYS A 208 19.35 1.04 5.68
C LYS A 208 18.30 0.62 4.66
N PRO A 209 17.13 0.11 5.08
CA PRO A 209 16.08 -0.35 4.15
C PRO A 209 15.24 0.82 3.57
N VAL A 210 15.79 2.03 3.62
CA VAL A 210 15.15 3.28 3.23
C VAL A 210 16.20 4.20 2.60
N LEU A 211 15.79 4.96 1.57
CA LEU A 211 16.63 5.98 0.94
C LEU A 211 15.91 7.31 0.83
N HIS A 212 16.67 8.39 0.93
CA HIS A 212 16.16 9.72 0.65
C HIS A 212 16.03 9.93 -0.87
N LYS A 213 14.91 10.48 -1.35
CA LYS A 213 14.60 10.70 -2.78
C LYS A 213 15.73 11.43 -3.51
N ALA A 214 16.30 12.47 -2.90
CA ALA A 214 17.42 13.23 -3.48
C ALA A 214 18.69 12.39 -3.75
N GLY A 215 18.91 11.31 -2.99
CA GLY A 215 20.06 10.42 -3.16
C GLY A 215 19.86 9.30 -4.18
N MET A 216 18.64 9.12 -4.71
CA MET A 216 18.32 7.99 -5.59
C MET A 216 18.77 8.20 -7.04
N GLY A 217 19.10 9.43 -7.42
CA GLY A 217 19.41 9.77 -8.82
C GLY A 217 20.52 8.90 -9.44
N LYS A 218 21.54 8.53 -8.65
CA LYS A 218 22.65 7.67 -9.12
C LYS A 218 22.24 6.24 -9.46
N TYR A 219 21.11 5.76 -8.94
CA TYR A 219 20.56 4.43 -9.19
C TYR A 219 19.51 4.42 -10.31
N ARG A 220 19.22 5.57 -10.92
CA ARG A 220 18.11 5.71 -11.86
C ARG A 220 18.37 4.89 -13.12
N LYS A 221 17.36 4.12 -13.51
CA LYS A 221 17.30 3.36 -14.76
C LYS A 221 16.18 3.91 -15.64
N LYS A 222 16.43 4.00 -16.95
CA LYS A 222 15.37 4.35 -17.91
C LYS A 222 14.37 3.19 -18.00
N VAL A 223 13.10 3.48 -17.73
CA VAL A 223 12.00 2.49 -17.67
C VAL A 223 11.94 1.62 -18.94
N ASP A 224 12.09 2.22 -20.12
CA ASP A 224 11.97 1.50 -21.40
C ASP A 224 13.25 0.79 -21.86
N SER A 225 14.34 0.86 -21.09
CA SER A 225 15.61 0.25 -21.49
C SER A 225 15.79 -1.14 -20.90
N ASP A 226 16.38 -2.03 -21.70
CA ASP A 226 16.79 -3.36 -21.26
C ASP A 226 17.93 -3.29 -20.23
N PHE A 227 18.07 -4.34 -19.44
CA PHE A 227 19.07 -4.44 -18.40
C PHE A 227 20.33 -5.09 -18.95
N PHE A 228 21.48 -4.55 -18.56
CA PHE A 228 22.80 -5.10 -18.85
C PHE A 228 23.52 -5.42 -17.56
N PHE A 229 23.94 -6.67 -17.40
CA PHE A 229 24.78 -7.08 -16.29
C PHE A 229 26.24 -7.09 -16.74
N ASP A 230 27.06 -6.29 -16.08
CA ASP A 230 28.51 -6.26 -16.25
C ASP A 230 29.14 -7.21 -15.25
N GLN A 231 29.62 -8.35 -15.74
CA GLN A 231 30.23 -9.41 -14.97
C GLN A 231 31.62 -9.05 -14.41
N GLU A 232 32.31 -8.04 -14.96
CA GLU A 232 33.62 -7.63 -14.47
C GLU A 232 33.49 -6.72 -13.26
N SER A 233 32.51 -5.80 -13.30
CA SER A 233 32.23 -4.86 -12.21
C SER A 233 31.12 -5.32 -11.26
N ASN A 234 30.43 -6.43 -11.56
CA ASN A 234 29.22 -6.88 -10.85
C ASN A 234 28.15 -5.78 -10.76
N THR A 235 27.96 -5.00 -11.84
CA THR A 235 26.97 -3.92 -11.89
C THR A 235 25.81 -4.26 -12.82
N LEU A 236 24.60 -3.88 -12.43
CA LEU A 236 23.39 -4.01 -13.24
C LEU A 236 22.93 -2.62 -13.71
N ARG A 237 22.84 -2.42 -15.04
CA ARG A 237 22.67 -1.11 -15.68
C ARG A 237 21.52 -1.03 -16.67
#